data_AF-A0AAF0E498-F1
#
_entry.id   AF-A0AAF0E498-F1
#
_cell.length_a   1.000
_cell.length_b   1.000
_cell.length_c   1.000
_cell.angle_alpha   90.00
_cell.angle_beta   90.00
_cell.angle_gamma   90.00
#
_symmetry.space_group_name_H-M   'P 1'
#
loop_
_entity.id
_entity.type
_entity.pdbx_description
1 polymer ?
#
loop_
_entity_poly.entity_id
_entity_poly.type
_entity_poly.pdbx_seq_one_letter_code
_entity_poly.pdbx_strand_id
1 'polypeptide(L)'
;MAAVLGARRGTRAARLLPVWRAPTPSNAALRSHTVVCVAYFAFLHEKTPHPVAMMAHLARTLLQRQHLARASHVLCELTYAPMLHVCAADDALLLDTLRHGIQRLGCRTSPRWVAGPEGPAHPALALATLYDHCIDARIVLPCDALSSLVATLARSIHRSALVPMLDVLAADVVARAPAPYTSSVLAALVHAYGRAKEPHRGEQMLAQLAVRHGATMTMRDVAMRHDPAHLTWVRRYTGAQHMPHDVPVHALWTKNPDVWNALIRARILAGHVVSARIWLERFRLLAKLRDEASLAAFAPPKPTASPYLTLMHALSTSSNLRQLFMHVSPAEHASLHARATDLDAPFKTAAMYDILALVREDRVIPGVAMLNLLASFEAGCGRLSRAVALVTEACLLENGPANVAQRTRHARGTGATAFRGTRVHISSVPVLFTLCAAHARQVHGSQPAHDRRLPCEVFPSSHPLAALAGTPRAVLRLCQRLVQSSATSVTKYIRAKGMNVLNAALDAMLATNDWQGAWYVLQLYGQWNVEPNAWTQLALWRRLSTLSHGAASGGHEHALQHAGMVLEQVLQAQGLPLPNTNVALGDIVQ
;
A
#
# COMPACT_ATOMS: atom_id res chain seq x y z
N MET A 1 -22.42 9.44 10.71
CA MET A 1 -21.53 8.27 10.48
C MET A 1 -21.36 7.39 11.72
N ALA A 2 -21.18 7.94 12.92
CA ALA A 2 -21.03 7.19 14.17
C ALA A 2 -22.24 6.30 14.51
N ALA A 3 -23.46 6.74 14.17
CA ALA A 3 -24.67 5.93 14.33
C ALA A 3 -24.61 4.60 13.54
N VAL A 4 -23.99 4.58 12.36
CA VAL A 4 -23.79 3.36 11.55
C VAL A 4 -22.82 2.39 12.22
N LEU A 5 -21.85 2.88 13.00
CA LEU A 5 -20.98 2.04 13.84
C LEU A 5 -21.70 1.52 15.10
N GLY A 6 -22.67 2.28 15.63
CA GLY A 6 -23.45 1.93 16.83
C GLY A 6 -24.66 1.02 16.57
N ALA A 7 -25.17 0.97 15.34
CA ALA A 7 -26.33 0.17 14.97
C ALA A 7 -25.97 -1.29 14.65
N ARG A 8 -25.46 -2.04 15.64
CA ARG A 8 -25.46 -3.53 15.71
C ARG A 8 -24.74 -4.00 16.98
N ARG A 9 -25.40 -3.88 18.13
CA ARG A 9 -25.27 -4.73 19.35
C ARG A 9 -26.07 -4.12 20.50
N GLY A 10 -27.39 -4.08 20.31
CA GLY A 10 -28.31 -4.16 21.44
C GLY A 10 -28.64 -5.62 21.65
N THR A 11 -28.59 -6.08 22.90
CA THR A 11 -28.95 -7.41 23.42
C THR A 11 -27.82 -8.45 23.51
N ARG A 12 -27.66 -8.96 24.75
CA ARG A 12 -26.81 -10.07 25.23
C ARG A 12 -25.32 -9.79 25.48
N ALA A 13 -25.02 -9.22 26.65
CA ALA A 13 -24.18 -9.86 27.68
C ALA A 13 -23.90 -8.87 28.82
N ALA A 14 -24.73 -8.88 29.86
CA ALA A 14 -24.40 -8.28 31.15
C ALA A 14 -25.08 -9.10 32.26
N ARG A 15 -24.43 -10.17 32.68
CA ARG A 15 -24.64 -10.78 34.00
C ARG A 15 -23.28 -11.20 34.54
N LEU A 16 -23.08 -10.92 35.83
CA LEU A 16 -22.03 -11.39 36.75
C LEU A 16 -20.74 -10.54 36.85
N LEU A 17 -20.75 -9.52 37.73
CA LEU A 17 -20.16 -9.52 39.09
C LEU A 17 -19.83 -8.08 39.55
N PRO A 18 -19.98 -7.75 40.86
CA PRO A 18 -19.77 -6.41 41.39
C PRO A 18 -18.32 -6.23 41.85
N VAL A 19 -17.66 -5.15 41.43
CA VAL A 19 -16.42 -4.67 42.05
C VAL A 19 -16.61 -3.20 42.37
N TRP A 20 -16.38 -2.86 43.63
CA TRP A 20 -16.56 -1.54 44.24
C TRP A 20 -15.90 -0.42 43.41
N ARG A 21 -16.67 0.64 43.13
CA ARG A 21 -16.22 1.85 42.44
C ARG A 21 -15.93 2.95 43.45
N ALA A 22 -14.74 3.55 43.38
CA ALA A 22 -14.59 4.96 43.70
C ALA A 22 -15.31 5.81 42.63
N PRO A 23 -15.94 6.95 42.96
CA PRO A 23 -16.71 7.72 41.99
C PRO A 23 -15.76 8.38 40.99
N THR A 24 -15.64 7.79 39.81
CA THR A 24 -15.11 8.47 38.62
C THR A 24 -16.01 9.66 38.28
N PRO A 25 -15.47 10.86 38.01
CA PRO A 25 -16.28 12.00 37.60
C PRO A 25 -17.06 11.63 36.33
N SER A 26 -18.36 11.93 36.33
CA SER A 26 -19.23 11.63 35.19
C SER A 26 -18.78 12.37 33.93
N ASN A 27 -19.04 11.82 32.74
CA ASN A 27 -18.80 12.50 31.46
C ASN A 27 -19.43 13.91 31.39
N ALA A 28 -20.46 14.18 32.18
CA ALA A 28 -21.07 15.51 32.33
C ALA A 28 -20.16 16.50 33.07
N ALA A 29 -19.40 16.06 34.09
CA ALA A 29 -18.45 16.88 34.83
C ALA A 29 -17.22 17.27 33.99
N LEU A 30 -16.78 16.37 33.09
CA LEU A 30 -15.67 16.64 32.16
C LEU A 30 -16.07 17.61 31.04
N ARG A 31 -17.30 17.49 30.51
CA ARG A 31 -17.87 18.45 29.55
C ARG A 31 -18.00 19.85 30.15
N SER A 32 -18.54 19.94 31.36
CA SER A 32 -18.68 21.24 32.05
C SER A 32 -17.33 21.85 32.38
N HIS A 33 -16.31 21.08 32.78
CA HIS A 33 -14.98 21.63 33.04
C HIS A 33 -14.29 22.13 31.76
N THR A 34 -14.41 21.42 30.64
CA THR A 34 -13.77 21.79 29.37
C THR A 34 -14.46 23.00 28.72
N VAL A 35 -15.80 23.06 28.75
CA VAL A 35 -16.59 24.21 28.29
C VAL A 35 -16.33 25.44 29.16
N VAL A 36 -16.23 25.27 30.50
CA VAL A 36 -15.83 26.35 31.41
C VAL A 36 -14.41 26.81 31.13
N CYS A 37 -13.46 25.93 30.83
CA CYS A 37 -12.12 26.33 30.41
C CYS A 37 -12.16 27.13 29.09
N VAL A 38 -12.89 26.67 28.06
CA VAL A 38 -12.99 27.39 26.79
C VAL A 38 -13.64 28.76 26.97
N ALA A 39 -14.72 28.86 27.74
CA ALA A 39 -15.39 30.12 28.05
C ALA A 39 -14.54 31.05 28.93
N TYR A 40 -13.84 30.51 29.94
CA TYR A 40 -12.94 31.25 30.82
C TYR A 40 -11.71 31.78 30.09
N PHE A 41 -11.13 31.00 29.16
CA PHE A 41 -9.99 31.45 28.35
C PHE A 41 -10.41 32.38 27.21
N ALA A 42 -11.62 32.23 26.67
CA ALA A 42 -12.22 33.21 25.76
C ALA A 42 -12.54 34.54 26.46
N PHE A 43 -12.85 34.52 27.76
CA PHE A 43 -13.00 35.73 28.57
C PHE A 43 -11.65 36.42 28.87
N LEU A 44 -10.54 35.69 28.91
CA LEU A 44 -9.18 36.19 29.15
C LEU A 44 -8.44 36.66 27.88
N HIS A 45 -9.15 36.85 26.76
CA HIS A 45 -8.63 37.05 25.39
C HIS A 45 -7.64 38.21 25.20
N GLU A 46 -7.49 39.10 26.18
CA GLU A 46 -6.52 40.20 26.13
C GLU A 46 -5.12 39.82 26.67
N LYS A 47 -4.95 38.67 27.36
CA LYS A 47 -3.67 38.34 28.05
C LYS A 47 -3.13 36.91 27.87
N THR A 48 -3.85 36.01 27.20
CA THR A 48 -3.47 34.57 27.07
C THR A 48 -3.40 34.10 25.62
N PRO A 49 -2.64 33.02 25.30
CA PRO A 49 -2.64 32.44 23.96
C PRO A 49 -4.05 31.97 23.54
N HIS A 50 -4.36 32.11 22.25
CA HIS A 50 -5.66 31.79 21.64
C HIS A 50 -6.25 30.45 22.14
N PRO A 51 -7.53 30.38 22.59
CA PRO A 51 -8.11 29.17 23.19
C PRO A 51 -7.98 27.90 22.32
N VAL A 52 -8.12 28.05 21.00
CA VAL A 52 -7.89 26.98 20.01
C VAL A 52 -6.44 26.48 20.04
N ALA A 53 -5.45 27.36 20.21
CA ALA A 53 -4.03 26.98 20.27
C ALA A 53 -3.71 26.13 21.51
N MET A 54 -4.31 26.46 22.66
CA MET A 54 -4.15 25.69 23.90
C MET A 54 -4.76 24.30 23.78
N MET A 55 -6.01 24.21 23.29
CA MET A 55 -6.68 22.93 23.06
C MET A 55 -5.96 22.09 21.98
N ALA A 56 -5.43 22.74 20.94
CA ALA A 56 -4.58 22.09 19.94
C ALA A 56 -3.29 21.50 20.54
N HIS A 57 -2.67 22.22 21.48
CA HIS A 57 -1.49 21.74 22.20
C HIS A 57 -1.85 20.54 23.09
N LEU A 58 -2.94 20.63 23.84
CA LEU A 58 -3.45 19.53 24.68
C LEU A 58 -3.74 18.27 23.86
N ALA A 59 -4.46 18.40 22.75
CA ALA A 59 -4.74 17.30 21.83
C ALA A 59 -3.43 16.66 21.30
N ARG A 60 -2.45 17.48 20.91
CA ARG A 60 -1.13 17.00 20.45
C ARG A 60 -0.39 16.21 21.53
N THR A 61 -0.38 16.71 22.77
CA THR A 61 0.28 16.07 23.91
C THR A 61 -0.40 14.76 24.30
N LEU A 62 -1.75 14.73 24.32
CA LEU A 62 -2.52 13.51 24.56
C LEU A 62 -2.29 12.46 23.48
N LEU A 63 -2.25 12.88 22.21
CA LEU A 63 -1.88 11.99 21.12
C LEU A 63 -0.47 11.44 21.35
N GLN A 64 0.54 12.28 21.61
CA GLN A 64 1.92 11.81 21.86
C GLN A 64 2.00 10.77 22.99
N ARG A 65 1.25 10.96 24.07
CA ARG A 65 1.16 10.04 25.21
C ARG A 65 0.22 8.83 25.01
N GLN A 66 -0.30 8.65 23.79
CA GLN A 66 -1.18 7.54 23.41
C GLN A 66 -2.58 7.52 24.07
N HIS A 67 -3.03 8.64 24.63
CA HIS A 67 -4.39 8.78 25.20
C HIS A 67 -5.42 9.11 24.11
N LEU A 68 -5.78 8.11 23.30
CA LEU A 68 -6.64 8.27 22.11
C LEU A 68 -8.05 8.76 22.42
N ALA A 69 -8.71 8.21 23.44
CA ALA A 69 -10.07 8.60 23.82
C ALA A 69 -10.13 10.08 24.20
N ARG A 70 -9.25 10.51 25.10
CA ARG A 70 -9.14 11.92 25.53
C ARG A 70 -8.76 12.84 24.38
N ALA A 71 -7.80 12.46 23.54
CA ALA A 71 -7.42 13.25 22.38
C ALA A 71 -8.59 13.43 21.40
N SER A 72 -9.33 12.35 21.11
CA SER A 72 -10.52 12.40 20.27
C SER A 72 -11.60 13.31 20.88
N HIS A 73 -11.81 13.22 22.19
CA HIS A 73 -12.77 14.08 22.89
C HIS A 73 -12.38 15.55 22.76
N VAL A 74 -11.13 15.91 23.06
CA VAL A 74 -10.62 17.30 22.91
C VAL A 74 -10.78 17.81 21.47
N LEU A 75 -10.53 16.96 20.47
CA LEU A 75 -10.73 17.32 19.06
C LEU A 75 -12.21 17.52 18.69
N CYS A 76 -13.13 16.73 19.27
CA CYS A 76 -14.57 16.95 19.09
C CYS A 76 -15.03 18.21 19.81
N GLU A 77 -14.51 18.51 21.00
CA GLU A 77 -14.85 19.76 21.70
C GLU A 77 -14.38 21.00 20.93
N LEU A 78 -13.23 20.90 20.25
CA LEU A 78 -12.72 21.96 19.37
C LEU A 78 -13.67 22.34 18.24
N THR A 79 -14.55 21.43 17.78
CA THR A 79 -15.51 21.77 16.73
C THR A 79 -16.64 22.67 17.22
N TYR A 80 -16.84 22.83 18.53
CA TYR A 80 -17.81 23.78 19.09
C TYR A 80 -17.28 25.23 19.12
N ALA A 81 -15.98 25.45 18.91
CA ALA A 81 -15.39 26.79 18.97
C ALA A 81 -16.08 27.82 18.05
N PRO A 82 -16.48 27.49 16.81
CA PRO A 82 -17.25 28.41 15.97
C PRO A 82 -18.65 28.70 16.49
N MET A 83 -19.33 27.68 17.05
CA MET A 83 -20.66 27.84 17.63
C MET A 83 -20.66 28.72 18.89
N LEU A 84 -19.53 28.73 19.61
CA LEU A 84 -19.31 29.56 20.80
C LEU A 84 -18.70 30.93 20.47
N HIS A 85 -18.63 31.30 19.18
CA HIS A 85 -18.04 32.56 18.70
C HIS A 85 -16.57 32.79 19.11
N VAL A 86 -15.83 31.71 19.37
CA VAL A 86 -14.40 31.77 19.72
C VAL A 86 -13.53 31.98 18.47
N CYS A 87 -13.94 31.42 17.33
CA CYS A 87 -13.29 31.62 16.04
C CYS A 87 -14.30 31.44 14.89
N ALA A 88 -13.91 31.75 13.65
CA ALA A 88 -14.72 31.42 12.49
C ALA A 88 -14.61 29.90 12.16
N ALA A 89 -15.60 29.35 11.43
CA ALA A 89 -15.59 27.93 11.04
C ALA A 89 -14.50 27.60 10.01
N ASP A 90 -14.01 28.61 9.29
CA ASP A 90 -12.92 28.58 8.33
C ASP A 90 -11.59 29.07 8.91
N ASP A 91 -11.50 29.25 10.24
CA ASP A 91 -10.28 29.66 10.91
C ASP A 91 -9.10 28.71 10.61
N ALA A 92 -7.98 29.27 10.16
CA ALA A 92 -6.83 28.51 9.70
C ALA A 92 -6.21 27.64 10.82
N LEU A 93 -6.16 28.16 12.05
CA LEU A 93 -5.59 27.44 13.19
C LEU A 93 -6.46 26.26 13.61
N LEU A 94 -7.79 26.43 13.58
CA LEU A 94 -8.75 25.36 13.81
C LEU A 94 -8.61 24.25 12.75
N LEU A 95 -8.65 24.62 11.46
CA LEU A 95 -8.55 23.67 10.36
C LEU A 95 -7.22 22.91 10.36
N ASP A 96 -6.09 23.58 10.61
CA ASP A 96 -4.80 22.92 10.73
C ASP A 96 -4.75 22.00 11.95
N THR A 97 -5.34 22.39 13.08
CA THR A 97 -5.40 21.53 14.27
C THR A 97 -6.19 20.25 14.00
N LEU A 98 -7.38 20.36 13.41
CA LEU A 98 -8.22 19.24 13.04
C LEU A 98 -7.53 18.34 12.02
N ARG A 99 -6.89 18.93 11.01
CA ARG A 99 -6.07 18.23 10.00
C ARG A 99 -4.98 17.38 10.65
N HIS A 100 -4.14 17.97 11.50
CA HIS A 100 -3.07 17.25 12.19
C HIS A 100 -3.61 16.18 13.15
N GLY A 101 -4.73 16.48 13.84
CA GLY A 101 -5.42 15.54 14.72
C GLY A 101 -5.90 14.30 13.97
N ILE A 102 -6.62 14.50 12.86
CA ILE A 102 -7.12 13.44 11.98
C ILE A 102 -5.98 12.60 11.41
N GLN A 103 -4.92 13.23 10.90
CA GLN A 103 -3.76 12.51 10.37
C GLN A 103 -3.09 11.66 11.44
N ARG A 104 -2.91 12.18 12.67
CA ARG A 104 -2.28 11.43 13.76
C ARG A 104 -3.16 10.30 14.29
N LEU A 105 -4.47 10.50 14.38
CA LEU A 105 -5.43 9.45 14.70
C LEU A 105 -5.41 8.35 13.62
N GLY A 106 -5.39 8.75 12.34
CA GLY A 106 -5.35 7.83 11.20
C GLY A 106 -4.04 7.06 11.02
N CYS A 107 -2.91 7.60 11.48
CA CYS A 107 -1.62 6.90 11.42
C CYS A 107 -1.49 5.73 12.43
N ARG A 108 -2.48 5.51 13.29
CA ARG A 108 -2.42 4.50 14.34
C ARG A 108 -3.20 3.27 13.97
N THR A 109 -2.47 2.19 13.72
CA THR A 109 -2.98 0.84 13.52
C THR A 109 -3.00 0.13 14.88
N SER A 110 -3.97 0.44 15.74
CA SER A 110 -4.24 -0.45 16.88
C SER A 110 -5.30 -1.45 16.43
N PRO A 111 -4.95 -2.74 16.19
CA PRO A 111 -5.93 -3.79 15.97
C PRO A 111 -6.69 -4.12 17.26
N ARG A 112 -6.15 -3.72 18.42
CA ARG A 112 -6.75 -3.99 19.73
C ARG A 112 -7.68 -2.86 20.13
N TRP A 113 -8.90 -3.24 20.47
CA TRP A 113 -9.81 -2.47 21.31
C TRP A 113 -9.10 -2.21 22.64
N VAL A 114 -8.73 -0.95 22.91
CA VAL A 114 -8.22 -0.57 24.23
C VAL A 114 -9.45 -0.24 25.07
N ALA A 115 -9.98 -1.24 25.78
CA ALA A 115 -11.01 -1.02 26.79
C ALA A 115 -10.34 -0.37 28.02
N GLY A 116 -10.41 0.96 28.09
CA GLY A 116 -10.02 1.71 29.29
C GLY A 116 -11.24 2.15 30.10
N PRO A 117 -11.05 2.63 31.34
CA PRO A 117 -12.11 3.21 32.18
C PRO A 117 -12.81 4.43 31.55
N GLU A 118 -12.25 5.00 30.49
CA GLU A 118 -12.79 6.11 29.69
C GLU A 118 -13.47 5.67 28.38
N GLY A 119 -13.62 4.35 28.18
CA GLY A 119 -14.26 3.73 27.04
C GLY A 119 -13.31 3.31 25.90
N PRO A 120 -13.74 2.36 25.05
CA PRO A 120 -12.97 1.93 23.89
C PRO A 120 -13.04 2.98 22.76
N ALA A 121 -11.93 3.68 22.48
CA ALA A 121 -11.83 4.57 21.34
C ALA A 121 -11.10 3.89 20.17
N HIS A 122 -11.86 3.18 19.32
CA HIS A 122 -11.34 2.71 18.04
C HIS A 122 -11.07 3.92 17.13
N PRO A 123 -9.89 4.04 16.48
CA PRO A 123 -9.54 5.21 15.65
C PRO A 123 -10.59 5.54 14.58
N ALA A 124 -11.23 4.52 13.99
CA ALA A 124 -12.27 4.74 12.99
C ALA A 124 -13.57 5.32 13.59
N LEU A 125 -13.93 4.95 14.83
CA LEU A 125 -15.08 5.51 15.53
C LEU A 125 -14.79 6.96 15.97
N ALA A 126 -13.60 7.21 16.49
CA ALA A 126 -13.13 8.55 16.84
C ALA A 126 -13.20 9.49 15.62
N LEU A 127 -12.67 9.05 14.47
CA LEU A 127 -12.70 9.83 13.23
C LEU A 127 -14.12 10.03 12.67
N ALA A 128 -14.97 9.00 12.71
CA ALA A 128 -16.36 9.12 12.28
C ALA A 128 -17.16 10.08 13.17
N THR A 129 -16.92 10.05 14.48
CA THR A 129 -17.55 10.97 15.45
C THR A 129 -17.07 12.39 15.22
N LEU A 130 -15.76 12.59 15.05
CA LEU A 130 -15.18 13.91 14.77
C LEU A 130 -15.73 14.50 13.46
N TYR A 131 -15.89 13.68 12.43
CA TYR A 131 -16.50 14.11 11.16
C TYR A 131 -17.96 14.54 11.33
N ASP A 132 -18.77 13.77 12.06
CA ASP A 132 -20.16 14.15 12.36
C ASP A 132 -20.21 15.50 13.10
N HIS A 133 -19.33 15.72 14.09
CA HIS A 133 -19.23 16.99 14.81
C HIS A 133 -18.79 18.16 13.91
N CYS A 134 -17.92 17.91 12.92
CA CYS A 134 -17.54 18.93 11.94
C CYS A 134 -18.71 19.30 11.04
N ILE A 135 -19.53 18.33 10.62
CA ILE A 135 -20.77 18.60 9.86
C ILE A 135 -21.72 19.45 10.69
N ASP A 136 -21.99 19.05 11.94
CA ASP A 136 -22.93 19.76 12.82
C ASP A 136 -22.48 21.21 13.07
N ALA A 137 -21.17 21.43 13.23
CA ALA A 137 -20.56 22.74 13.39
C ALA A 137 -20.35 23.52 12.08
N ARG A 138 -20.78 22.97 10.93
CA ARG A 138 -20.57 23.55 9.58
C ARG A 138 -19.10 23.81 9.21
N ILE A 139 -18.18 23.00 9.75
CA ILE A 139 -16.75 23.06 9.46
C ILE A 139 -16.46 22.19 8.22
N VAL A 140 -15.96 22.82 7.16
CA VAL A 140 -15.55 22.12 5.93
C VAL A 140 -14.13 21.59 6.10
N LEU A 141 -14.00 20.28 6.35
CA LEU A 141 -12.69 19.67 6.53
C LEU A 141 -11.81 19.75 5.27
N PRO A 142 -10.50 20.03 5.41
CA PRO A 142 -9.56 20.02 4.29
C PRO A 142 -9.50 18.66 3.58
N CYS A 143 -9.29 18.68 2.27
CA CYS A 143 -9.27 17.46 1.43
C CYS A 143 -8.21 16.44 1.89
N ASP A 144 -7.04 16.86 2.34
CA ASP A 144 -6.01 15.91 2.78
C ASP A 144 -6.33 15.25 4.14
N ALA A 145 -7.05 15.95 5.02
CA ALA A 145 -7.63 15.38 6.24
C ALA A 145 -8.71 14.36 5.89
N LEU A 146 -9.63 14.68 4.97
CA LEU A 146 -10.65 13.75 4.48
C LEU A 146 -10.05 12.50 3.83
N SER A 147 -9.03 12.66 2.99
CA SER A 147 -8.31 11.54 2.36
C SER A 147 -7.71 10.60 3.41
N SER A 148 -7.12 11.17 4.47
CA SER A 148 -6.56 10.40 5.61
C SER A 148 -7.65 9.69 6.42
N LEU A 149 -8.79 10.35 6.64
CA LEU A 149 -9.96 9.77 7.29
C LEU A 149 -10.48 8.58 6.50
N VAL A 150 -10.78 8.75 5.21
CA VAL A 150 -11.28 7.70 4.31
C VAL A 150 -10.33 6.50 4.29
N ALA A 151 -9.02 6.74 4.15
CA ALA A 151 -8.01 5.67 4.14
C ALA A 151 -7.94 4.90 5.47
N THR A 152 -8.29 5.53 6.59
CA THR A 152 -8.32 4.90 7.92
C THR A 152 -9.59 4.09 8.11
N LEU A 153 -10.75 4.62 7.73
CA LEU A 153 -12.02 3.89 7.74
C LEU A 153 -11.89 2.62 6.88
N ALA A 154 -11.36 2.75 5.66
CA ALA A 154 -11.18 1.64 4.72
C ALA A 154 -10.16 0.59 5.16
N ARG A 155 -9.33 0.86 6.17
CA ARG A 155 -8.41 -0.13 6.77
C ARG A 155 -9.03 -0.87 7.94
N SER A 156 -9.96 -0.23 8.65
CA SER A 156 -10.31 -0.62 10.01
C SER A 156 -11.77 -1.03 10.16
N ILE A 157 -12.60 -0.80 9.14
CA ILE A 157 -14.03 -1.10 9.16
C ILE A 157 -14.34 -2.22 8.17
N HIS A 158 -15.20 -3.16 8.59
CA HIS A 158 -15.72 -4.22 7.74
C HIS A 158 -16.60 -3.66 6.61
N ARG A 159 -16.58 -4.30 5.43
CA ARG A 159 -17.28 -3.85 4.21
C ARG A 159 -18.74 -3.42 4.42
N SER A 160 -19.50 -4.13 5.24
CA SER A 160 -20.94 -3.88 5.47
C SER A 160 -21.23 -2.54 6.14
N ALA A 161 -20.33 -2.06 7.00
CA ALA A 161 -20.46 -0.76 7.66
C ALA A 161 -19.71 0.34 6.90
N LEU A 162 -18.69 -0.04 6.11
CA LEU A 162 -17.89 0.90 5.35
C LEU A 162 -18.68 1.55 4.21
N VAL A 163 -19.48 0.79 3.44
CA VAL A 163 -20.20 1.32 2.26
C VAL A 163 -21.13 2.49 2.62
N PRO A 164 -22.05 2.39 3.61
CA PRO A 164 -22.93 3.51 3.95
C PRO A 164 -22.16 4.76 4.41
N MET A 165 -21.01 4.58 5.09
CA MET A 165 -20.17 5.70 5.49
C MET A 165 -19.48 6.37 4.30
N LEU A 166 -19.01 5.56 3.35
CA LEU A 166 -18.43 6.10 2.11
C LEU A 166 -19.48 6.85 1.31
N ASP A 167 -20.73 6.39 1.27
CA ASP A 167 -21.81 7.08 0.56
C ASP A 167 -22.09 8.47 1.16
N VAL A 168 -22.10 8.60 2.49
CA VAL A 168 -22.24 9.90 3.18
C VAL A 168 -21.06 10.82 2.84
N LEU A 169 -19.83 10.31 2.91
CA LEU A 169 -18.62 11.08 2.57
C LEU A 169 -18.59 11.48 1.09
N ALA A 170 -19.00 10.56 0.20
CA ALA A 170 -19.05 10.79 -1.24
C ALA A 170 -20.09 11.86 -1.59
N ALA A 171 -21.28 11.80 -0.99
CA ALA A 171 -22.33 12.79 -1.19
C ALA A 171 -21.86 14.20 -0.76
N ASP A 172 -21.19 14.30 0.39
CA ASP A 172 -20.59 15.55 0.86
C ASP A 172 -19.48 16.06 -0.08
N VAL A 173 -18.56 15.20 -0.53
CA VAL A 173 -17.49 15.60 -1.46
C VAL A 173 -18.07 16.05 -2.80
N VAL A 174 -19.09 15.37 -3.33
CA VAL A 174 -19.81 15.78 -4.54
C VAL A 174 -20.58 17.09 -4.32
N ALA A 175 -21.01 17.38 -3.09
CA ALA A 175 -21.69 18.62 -2.71
C ALA A 175 -20.79 19.86 -2.72
N ARG A 176 -19.49 19.68 -2.50
CA ARG A 176 -18.52 20.77 -2.29
C ARG A 176 -18.05 21.40 -3.60
N ALA A 177 -17.64 22.67 -3.50
CA ALA A 177 -16.87 23.31 -4.56
C ALA A 177 -15.49 22.65 -4.68
N PRO A 178 -14.92 22.53 -5.91
CA PRO A 178 -13.59 21.98 -6.09
C PRO A 178 -12.53 22.78 -5.34
N ALA A 179 -11.75 22.09 -4.52
CA ALA A 179 -10.67 22.66 -3.71
C ALA A 179 -9.30 22.05 -4.08
N PRO A 180 -8.17 22.66 -3.66
CA PRO A 180 -6.87 22.02 -3.76
C PRO A 180 -6.89 20.60 -3.15
N TYR A 181 -6.21 19.65 -3.78
CA TYR A 181 -6.15 18.25 -3.36
C TYR A 181 -7.48 17.47 -3.40
N THR A 182 -8.53 17.97 -4.05
CA THR A 182 -9.78 17.22 -4.29
C THR A 182 -9.49 15.84 -4.89
N SER A 183 -8.53 15.74 -5.82
CA SER A 183 -8.11 14.48 -6.43
C SER A 183 -7.60 13.43 -5.44
N SER A 184 -6.98 13.84 -4.33
CA SER A 184 -6.54 12.92 -3.26
C SER A 184 -7.73 12.26 -2.57
N VAL A 185 -8.78 13.03 -2.28
CA VAL A 185 -10.02 12.52 -1.66
C VAL A 185 -10.74 11.59 -2.63
N LEU A 186 -10.85 11.98 -3.91
CA LEU A 186 -11.46 11.14 -4.94
C LEU A 186 -10.73 9.80 -5.07
N ALA A 187 -9.39 9.83 -5.14
CA ALA A 187 -8.59 8.61 -5.18
C ALA A 187 -8.78 7.75 -3.91
N ALA A 188 -8.84 8.36 -2.74
CA ALA A 188 -9.07 7.65 -1.47
C ALA A 188 -10.47 7.01 -1.42
N LEU A 189 -11.53 7.71 -1.83
CA LEU A 189 -12.90 7.19 -1.88
C LEU A 189 -13.04 6.04 -2.88
N VAL A 190 -12.53 6.21 -4.11
CA VAL A 190 -12.53 5.15 -5.12
C VAL A 190 -11.78 3.92 -4.60
N HIS A 191 -10.61 4.11 -3.99
CA HIS A 191 -9.86 3.01 -3.39
C HIS A 191 -10.61 2.32 -2.25
N ALA A 192 -11.28 3.11 -1.39
CA ALA A 192 -12.06 2.60 -0.27
C ALA A 192 -13.27 1.78 -0.73
N TYR A 193 -14.00 2.22 -1.75
CA TYR A 193 -15.06 1.44 -2.38
C TYR A 193 -14.54 0.13 -2.97
N GLY A 194 -13.36 0.16 -3.61
CA GLY A 194 -12.68 -1.06 -4.06
C GLY A 194 -12.38 -2.05 -2.92
N ARG A 195 -11.93 -1.56 -1.76
CA ARG A 195 -11.74 -2.40 -0.56
C ARG A 195 -13.04 -2.95 0.00
N ALA A 196 -14.12 -2.18 -0.10
CA ALA A 196 -15.46 -2.62 0.25
C ALA A 196 -16.04 -3.64 -0.74
N LYS A 197 -15.32 -3.96 -1.84
CA LYS A 197 -15.75 -4.81 -2.96
C LYS A 197 -16.87 -4.20 -3.81
N GLU A 198 -17.07 -2.88 -3.73
CA GLU A 198 -18.11 -2.14 -4.46
C GLU A 198 -17.52 -1.04 -5.37
N PRO A 199 -16.60 -1.37 -6.31
CA PRO A 199 -15.90 -0.38 -7.11
C PRO A 199 -16.82 0.46 -8.01
N HIS A 200 -17.97 -0.08 -8.40
CA HIS A 200 -18.95 0.61 -9.24
C HIS A 200 -19.52 1.86 -8.56
N ARG A 201 -19.63 1.88 -7.22
CA ARG A 201 -20.10 3.07 -6.47
C ARG A 201 -19.10 4.21 -6.55
N GLY A 202 -17.80 3.91 -6.52
CA GLY A 202 -16.75 4.91 -6.75
C GLY A 202 -16.82 5.49 -8.16
N GLU A 203 -17.14 4.67 -9.16
CA GLU A 203 -17.34 5.12 -10.55
C GLU A 203 -18.61 5.99 -10.69
N GLN A 204 -19.71 5.60 -10.04
CA GLN A 204 -20.95 6.39 -10.00
C GLN A 204 -20.74 7.75 -9.32
N MET A 205 -20.00 7.79 -8.20
CA MET A 205 -19.63 9.04 -7.53
C MET A 205 -18.86 9.97 -8.49
N LEU A 206 -17.88 9.43 -9.23
CA LEU A 206 -17.14 10.24 -10.21
C LEU A 206 -18.05 10.72 -11.35
N ALA A 207 -19.01 9.90 -11.78
CA ALA A 207 -19.97 10.28 -12.81
C ALA A 207 -20.89 11.42 -12.33
N GLN A 208 -21.43 11.32 -11.12
CA GLN A 208 -22.23 12.38 -10.50
C GLN A 208 -21.43 13.69 -10.37
N LEU A 209 -20.18 13.60 -9.92
CA LEU A 209 -19.28 14.75 -9.83
C LEU A 209 -19.05 15.39 -11.22
N ALA A 210 -18.73 14.58 -12.23
CA ALA A 210 -18.45 15.06 -13.57
C ALA A 210 -19.67 15.75 -14.20
N VAL A 211 -20.85 15.14 -14.12
CA VAL A 211 -22.11 15.71 -14.63
C VAL A 211 -22.44 17.03 -13.94
N ARG A 212 -22.31 17.08 -12.61
CA ARG A 212 -22.54 18.31 -11.84
C ARG A 212 -21.65 19.47 -12.29
N HIS A 213 -20.42 19.17 -12.72
CA HIS A 213 -19.47 20.18 -13.19
C HIS A 213 -19.49 20.37 -14.72
N GLY A 214 -20.53 19.91 -15.40
CA GLY A 214 -20.77 20.21 -16.82
C GLY A 214 -20.06 19.28 -17.80
N ALA A 215 -19.66 18.07 -17.38
CA ALA A 215 -19.13 17.08 -18.31
C ALA A 215 -20.20 16.65 -19.33
N THR A 216 -19.89 16.80 -20.62
CA THR A 216 -20.81 16.49 -21.73
C THR A 216 -20.43 15.23 -22.52
N MET A 217 -19.23 14.69 -22.30
CA MET A 217 -18.69 13.55 -23.05
C MET A 217 -18.34 12.40 -22.10
N THR A 218 -18.65 11.18 -22.54
CA THR A 218 -18.23 9.92 -21.88
C THR A 218 -16.93 9.38 -22.46
N MET A 219 -16.35 8.35 -21.81
CA MET A 219 -15.16 7.68 -22.38
C MET A 219 -15.51 6.98 -23.69
N ARG A 220 -16.75 6.47 -23.83
CA ARG A 220 -17.25 5.92 -25.09
C ARG A 220 -17.31 6.97 -26.19
N ASP A 221 -17.78 8.18 -25.90
CA ASP A 221 -17.83 9.26 -26.88
C ASP A 221 -16.43 9.67 -27.36
N VAL A 222 -15.47 9.75 -26.42
CA VAL A 222 -14.06 10.00 -26.76
C VAL A 222 -13.53 8.89 -27.67
N ALA A 223 -13.76 7.62 -27.33
CA ALA A 223 -13.32 6.51 -28.16
C ALA A 223 -13.98 6.52 -29.55
N MET A 224 -15.29 6.82 -29.66
CA MET A 224 -15.97 6.91 -30.96
C MET A 224 -15.35 7.97 -31.87
N ARG A 225 -14.88 9.09 -31.31
CA ARG A 225 -14.32 10.19 -32.10
C ARG A 225 -12.84 10.00 -32.45
N HIS A 226 -12.03 9.46 -31.54
CA HIS A 226 -10.57 9.47 -31.68
C HIS A 226 -9.96 8.07 -31.88
N ASP A 227 -10.62 7.00 -31.44
CA ASP A 227 -10.15 5.62 -31.60
C ASP A 227 -11.31 4.60 -31.63
N PRO A 228 -12.04 4.48 -32.75
CA PRO A 228 -13.13 3.50 -32.86
C PRO A 228 -12.67 2.04 -32.68
N ALA A 229 -11.38 1.77 -32.95
CA ALA A 229 -10.80 0.44 -32.78
C ALA A 229 -10.77 0.05 -31.29
N HIS A 230 -10.59 1.02 -30.37
CA HIS A 230 -10.71 0.80 -28.93
C HIS A 230 -12.07 0.17 -28.55
N LEU A 231 -13.19 0.66 -29.09
CA LEU A 231 -14.52 0.12 -28.78
C LEU A 231 -14.71 -1.31 -29.30
N THR A 232 -14.14 -1.59 -30.46
CA THR A 232 -14.15 -2.94 -31.04
C THR A 232 -13.23 -3.88 -30.25
N TRP A 233 -12.10 -3.40 -29.75
CA TRP A 233 -11.26 -4.15 -28.82
C TRP A 233 -11.99 -4.45 -27.51
N VAL A 234 -12.58 -3.45 -26.84
CA VAL A 234 -13.31 -3.62 -25.57
C VAL A 234 -14.41 -4.68 -25.71
N ARG A 235 -15.23 -4.61 -26.77
CA ARG A 235 -16.31 -5.59 -27.03
C ARG A 235 -15.78 -7.02 -27.24
N ARG A 236 -14.60 -7.16 -27.84
CA ARG A 236 -13.95 -8.46 -28.04
C ARG A 236 -13.20 -8.95 -26.80
N TYR A 237 -12.79 -8.06 -25.89
CA TYR A 237 -11.93 -8.39 -24.76
C TYR A 237 -12.67 -9.15 -23.65
N THR A 238 -13.92 -8.77 -23.36
CA THR A 238 -14.73 -9.43 -22.32
C THR A 238 -16.24 -9.24 -22.50
N GLY A 239 -17.04 -10.00 -21.75
CA GLY A 239 -18.50 -9.89 -21.74
C GLY A 239 -19.03 -8.65 -21.01
N ALA A 240 -20.29 -8.29 -21.27
CA ALA A 240 -20.93 -7.08 -20.74
C ALA A 240 -20.91 -6.98 -19.20
N GLN A 241 -21.00 -8.11 -18.50
CA GLN A 241 -20.96 -8.21 -17.03
C GLN A 241 -19.65 -7.73 -16.38
N HIS A 242 -18.56 -7.62 -17.15
CA HIS A 242 -17.26 -7.18 -16.64
C HIS A 242 -16.88 -5.78 -17.14
N MET A 243 -17.81 -5.11 -17.82
CA MET A 243 -17.61 -3.73 -18.28
C MET A 243 -17.67 -2.76 -17.10
N PRO A 244 -16.66 -1.90 -16.93
CA PRO A 244 -16.74 -0.81 -15.97
C PRO A 244 -17.76 0.24 -16.41
N HIS A 245 -18.30 0.99 -15.44
CA HIS A 245 -19.24 2.08 -15.71
C HIS A 245 -18.59 3.11 -16.64
N ASP A 246 -19.36 3.66 -17.56
CA ASP A 246 -18.88 4.67 -18.50
C ASP A 246 -18.96 6.06 -17.87
N VAL A 247 -17.86 6.47 -17.25
CA VAL A 247 -17.80 7.71 -16.45
C VAL A 247 -17.57 8.90 -17.37
N PRO A 248 -18.38 9.97 -17.28
CA PRO A 248 -18.14 11.23 -17.99
C PRO A 248 -16.76 11.83 -17.71
N VAL A 249 -16.12 12.31 -18.77
CA VAL A 249 -14.75 12.82 -18.79
C VAL A 249 -14.75 14.26 -18.28
N HIS A 250 -14.03 14.51 -17.19
CA HIS A 250 -13.93 15.85 -16.61
C HIS A 250 -12.57 16.10 -15.94
N ALA A 251 -12.02 17.31 -16.13
CA ALA A 251 -10.68 17.68 -15.68
C ALA A 251 -10.44 17.50 -14.17
N LEU A 252 -11.51 17.58 -13.34
CA LEU A 252 -11.43 17.39 -11.89
C LEU A 252 -10.83 16.04 -11.48
N TRP A 253 -11.10 14.99 -12.26
CA TRP A 253 -10.59 13.64 -11.96
C TRP A 253 -9.66 13.12 -13.05
N THR A 254 -9.92 13.41 -14.34
CA THR A 254 -9.16 12.83 -15.46
C THR A 254 -7.74 13.35 -15.56
N LYS A 255 -7.47 14.59 -15.12
CA LYS A 255 -6.12 15.18 -15.14
C LYS A 255 -5.15 14.46 -14.20
N ASN A 256 -5.66 13.77 -13.18
CA ASN A 256 -4.88 13.30 -12.04
C ASN A 256 -4.62 11.78 -12.13
N PRO A 257 -3.37 11.35 -12.38
CA PRO A 257 -3.02 9.92 -12.51
C PRO A 257 -3.35 9.09 -11.25
N ASP A 258 -3.40 9.71 -10.07
CA ASP A 258 -3.72 9.03 -8.82
C ASP A 258 -5.16 8.49 -8.80
N VAL A 259 -6.12 9.21 -9.42
CA VAL A 259 -7.50 8.75 -9.52
C VAL A 259 -7.60 7.58 -10.49
N TRP A 260 -6.90 7.63 -11.63
CA TRP A 260 -6.79 6.49 -12.56
C TRP A 260 -6.20 5.25 -11.90
N ASN A 261 -5.09 5.45 -11.17
CA ASN A 261 -4.46 4.39 -10.40
C ASN A 261 -5.41 3.81 -9.33
N ALA A 262 -6.21 4.66 -8.69
CA ALA A 262 -7.23 4.24 -7.73
C ALA A 262 -8.36 3.43 -8.38
N LEU A 263 -8.84 3.82 -9.57
CA LEU A 263 -9.86 3.06 -10.32
C LEU A 263 -9.39 1.66 -10.68
N ILE A 264 -8.19 1.54 -11.25
CA ILE A 264 -7.56 0.26 -11.59
C ILE A 264 -7.39 -0.58 -10.31
N ARG A 265 -6.83 0.02 -9.26
CA ARG A 265 -6.62 -0.65 -7.97
C ARG A 265 -7.92 -1.08 -7.29
N ALA A 266 -8.98 -0.29 -7.39
CA ALA A 266 -10.27 -0.59 -6.79
C ALA A 266 -10.90 -1.83 -7.45
N ARG A 267 -10.81 -1.92 -8.78
CA ARG A 267 -11.23 -3.12 -9.53
C ARG A 267 -10.39 -4.34 -9.19
N ILE A 268 -9.07 -4.21 -9.08
CA ILE A 268 -8.19 -5.31 -8.63
C ILE A 268 -8.58 -5.79 -7.23
N LEU A 269 -8.80 -4.86 -6.29
CA LEU A 269 -9.22 -5.20 -4.94
C LEU A 269 -10.58 -5.89 -4.90
N ALA A 270 -11.49 -5.56 -5.81
CA ALA A 270 -12.77 -6.25 -5.97
C ALA A 270 -12.63 -7.64 -6.61
N GLY A 271 -11.49 -7.98 -7.21
CA GLY A 271 -11.30 -9.20 -7.99
C GLY A 271 -11.77 -9.09 -9.45
N HIS A 272 -11.80 -7.86 -9.99
CA HIS A 272 -12.25 -7.57 -11.35
C HIS A 272 -11.07 -7.14 -12.22
N VAL A 273 -10.10 -8.02 -12.41
CA VAL A 273 -8.83 -7.71 -13.12
C VAL A 273 -9.06 -7.31 -14.57
N VAL A 274 -10.01 -7.94 -15.25
CA VAL A 274 -10.42 -7.61 -16.62
C VAL A 274 -10.94 -6.17 -16.70
N SER A 275 -11.83 -5.76 -15.78
CA SER A 275 -12.29 -4.36 -15.70
C SER A 275 -11.14 -3.40 -15.36
N ALA A 276 -10.16 -3.83 -14.56
CA ALA A 276 -8.97 -3.03 -14.27
C ALA A 276 -8.11 -2.81 -15.53
N ARG A 277 -7.99 -3.80 -16.41
CA ARG A 277 -7.34 -3.64 -17.72
C ARG A 277 -8.10 -2.67 -18.62
N ILE A 278 -9.43 -2.74 -18.66
CA ILE A 278 -10.23 -1.77 -19.43
C ILE A 278 -9.99 -0.33 -18.94
N TRP A 279 -9.91 -0.12 -17.61
CA TRP A 279 -9.56 1.19 -17.06
C TRP A 279 -8.14 1.65 -17.42
N LEU A 280 -7.18 0.74 -17.53
CA LEU A 280 -5.85 1.07 -18.04
C LEU A 280 -5.92 1.52 -19.51
N GLU A 281 -6.65 0.80 -20.37
CA GLU A 281 -6.78 1.20 -21.78
C GLU A 281 -7.51 2.54 -21.95
N ARG A 282 -8.51 2.82 -21.11
CA ARG A 282 -9.15 4.13 -21.03
C ARG A 282 -8.19 5.24 -20.63
N PHE A 283 -7.30 4.99 -19.66
CA PHE A 283 -6.23 5.93 -19.31
C PHE A 283 -5.30 6.18 -20.51
N ARG A 284 -4.91 5.13 -21.23
CA ARG A 284 -4.04 5.22 -22.42
C ARG A 284 -4.67 6.04 -23.53
N LEU A 285 -5.94 5.78 -23.82
CA LEU A 285 -6.72 6.53 -24.81
C LEU A 285 -6.63 8.03 -24.52
N LEU A 286 -6.94 8.46 -23.30
CA LEU A 286 -6.88 9.89 -22.95
C LEU A 286 -5.45 10.44 -22.89
N ALA A 287 -4.47 9.65 -22.43
CA ALA A 287 -3.09 10.09 -22.37
C ALA A 287 -2.48 10.37 -23.76
N LYS A 288 -2.92 9.64 -24.79
CA LYS A 288 -2.50 9.83 -26.19
C LYS A 288 -3.03 11.12 -26.81
N LEU A 289 -4.15 11.63 -26.32
CA LEU A 289 -4.81 12.84 -26.84
C LEU A 289 -4.23 14.16 -26.26
N ARG A 290 -3.06 14.12 -25.62
CA ARG A 290 -2.50 15.26 -24.87
C ARG A 290 -2.27 16.52 -25.69
N ASP A 291 -1.88 16.35 -26.95
CA ASP A 291 -1.46 17.45 -27.82
C ASP A 291 -2.58 17.94 -28.74
N GLU A 292 -3.81 17.42 -28.59
CA GLU A 292 -4.96 17.83 -29.39
C GLU A 292 -5.63 19.09 -28.82
N ALA A 293 -5.54 20.19 -29.57
CA ALA A 293 -6.10 21.49 -29.20
C ALA A 293 -7.64 21.51 -29.11
N SER A 294 -8.32 20.50 -29.66
CA SER A 294 -9.79 20.38 -29.72
C SER A 294 -10.45 19.93 -28.41
N LEU A 295 -9.68 19.71 -27.34
CA LEU A 295 -10.13 19.04 -26.12
C LEU A 295 -10.40 19.97 -24.94
N ALA A 296 -10.82 21.21 -25.21
CA ALA A 296 -11.06 22.23 -24.17
C ALA A 296 -11.97 21.78 -23.00
N ALA A 297 -12.81 20.76 -23.22
CA ALA A 297 -13.71 20.20 -22.19
C ALA A 297 -13.03 19.25 -21.18
N PHE A 298 -11.85 18.68 -21.48
CA PHE A 298 -11.18 17.78 -20.54
C PHE A 298 -9.64 17.86 -20.58
N ALA A 299 -9.03 17.81 -19.40
CA ALA A 299 -7.58 17.77 -19.27
C ALA A 299 -7.08 16.31 -19.28
N PRO A 300 -6.26 15.91 -20.26
CA PRO A 300 -5.71 14.57 -20.34
C PRO A 300 -4.73 14.30 -19.19
N PRO A 301 -4.63 13.06 -18.70
CA PRO A 301 -3.71 12.72 -17.62
C PRO A 301 -2.26 12.81 -18.09
N LYS A 302 -1.36 13.13 -17.15
CA LYS A 302 0.09 12.98 -17.39
C LYS A 302 0.43 11.48 -17.56
N PRO A 303 1.15 11.09 -18.62
CA PRO A 303 1.63 9.71 -18.76
C PRO A 303 2.57 9.39 -17.61
N THR A 304 2.25 8.32 -16.86
CA THR A 304 3.03 7.88 -15.70
C THR A 304 3.03 6.36 -15.63
N ALA A 305 4.06 5.78 -15.01
CA ALA A 305 4.18 4.33 -14.86
C ALA A 305 3.19 3.73 -13.83
N SER A 306 2.56 4.54 -12.98
CA SER A 306 1.76 4.03 -11.84
C SER A 306 0.56 3.17 -12.25
N PRO A 307 -0.29 3.56 -13.22
CA PRO A 307 -1.41 2.74 -13.68
C PRO A 307 -0.97 1.34 -14.14
N TYR A 308 0.07 1.27 -14.98
CA TYR A 308 0.65 0.03 -15.47
C TYR A 308 1.24 -0.81 -14.33
N LEU A 309 2.00 -0.17 -13.42
CA LEU A 309 2.62 -0.83 -12.28
C LEU A 309 1.56 -1.48 -11.36
N THR A 310 0.44 -0.80 -11.13
CA THR A 310 -0.66 -1.35 -10.32
C THR A 310 -1.25 -2.61 -10.96
N LEU A 311 -1.42 -2.62 -12.29
CA LEU A 311 -1.91 -3.81 -12.99
C LEU A 311 -0.87 -4.94 -13.00
N MET A 312 0.41 -4.63 -13.27
CA MET A 312 1.50 -5.60 -13.19
C MET A 312 1.58 -6.25 -11.80
N HIS A 313 1.45 -5.45 -10.73
CA HIS A 313 1.43 -5.98 -9.38
C HIS A 313 0.23 -6.92 -9.15
N ALA A 314 -0.94 -6.65 -9.75
CA ALA A 314 -2.06 -7.57 -9.66
C ALA A 314 -1.76 -8.91 -10.33
N LEU A 315 -1.19 -8.89 -11.54
CA LEU A 315 -0.79 -10.08 -12.29
C LEU A 315 0.32 -10.88 -11.60
N SER A 316 1.03 -10.28 -10.64
CA SER A 316 2.01 -11.02 -9.82
C SER A 316 1.35 -12.04 -8.87
N THR A 317 0.06 -11.90 -8.57
CA THR A 317 -0.70 -12.77 -7.65
C THR A 317 -1.51 -13.84 -8.40
N SER A 318 -1.54 -15.07 -7.86
CA SER A 318 -2.22 -16.22 -8.49
C SER A 318 -3.73 -16.01 -8.63
N SER A 319 -4.39 -15.45 -7.61
CA SER A 319 -5.84 -15.22 -7.61
C SER A 319 -6.29 -14.31 -8.76
N ASN A 320 -5.59 -13.18 -8.94
CA ASN A 320 -5.89 -12.21 -9.99
C ASN A 320 -5.54 -12.76 -11.38
N LEU A 321 -4.49 -13.57 -11.48
CA LEU A 321 -4.14 -14.24 -12.74
C LEU A 321 -5.22 -15.27 -13.14
N ARG A 322 -5.74 -16.04 -12.17
CA ARG A 322 -6.87 -16.96 -12.38
C ARG A 322 -8.12 -16.22 -12.83
N GLN A 323 -8.42 -15.08 -12.21
CA GLN A 323 -9.55 -14.23 -12.62
C GLN A 323 -9.39 -13.67 -14.03
N LEU A 324 -8.18 -13.23 -14.39
CA LEU A 324 -7.90 -12.82 -15.77
C LEU A 324 -8.19 -13.98 -16.74
N PHE A 325 -7.64 -15.16 -16.45
CA PHE A 325 -7.81 -16.36 -17.26
C PHE A 325 -9.29 -16.73 -17.46
N MET A 326 -10.10 -16.69 -16.39
CA MET A 326 -11.51 -17.12 -16.42
C MET A 326 -12.45 -16.12 -17.13
N HIS A 327 -12.09 -14.84 -17.19
CA HIS A 327 -13.03 -13.77 -17.57
C HIS A 327 -12.64 -13.01 -18.84
N VAL A 328 -11.46 -13.30 -19.39
CA VAL A 328 -11.04 -12.79 -20.68
C VAL A 328 -11.71 -13.59 -21.80
N SER A 329 -11.89 -12.99 -22.98
CA SER A 329 -12.51 -13.69 -24.10
C SER A 329 -11.64 -14.85 -24.63
N PRO A 330 -12.23 -15.86 -25.30
CA PRO A 330 -11.47 -16.95 -25.90
C PRO A 330 -10.38 -16.49 -26.89
N ALA A 331 -10.64 -15.42 -27.65
CA ALA A 331 -9.70 -14.86 -28.61
C ALA A 331 -8.47 -14.25 -27.91
N GLU A 332 -8.69 -13.50 -26.84
CA GLU A 332 -7.59 -12.91 -26.06
C GLU A 332 -6.82 -13.99 -25.29
N HIS A 333 -7.54 -15.00 -24.78
CA HIS A 333 -6.92 -16.17 -24.17
C HIS A 333 -5.97 -16.88 -25.14
N ALA A 334 -6.42 -17.11 -26.39
CA ALA A 334 -5.58 -17.68 -27.45
C ALA A 334 -4.38 -16.78 -27.79
N SER A 335 -4.56 -15.45 -27.83
CA SER A 335 -3.46 -14.50 -28.06
C SER A 335 -2.40 -14.53 -26.96
N LEU A 336 -2.82 -14.57 -25.69
CA LEU A 336 -1.91 -14.68 -24.56
C LEU A 336 -1.22 -16.04 -24.51
N HIS A 337 -1.92 -17.11 -24.92
CA HIS A 337 -1.34 -18.44 -25.01
C HIS A 337 -0.31 -18.55 -26.13
N ALA A 338 -0.60 -18.03 -27.33
CA ALA A 338 0.36 -17.95 -28.43
C ALA A 338 1.63 -17.19 -27.99
N ARG A 339 1.47 -16.04 -27.34
CA ARG A 339 2.61 -15.27 -26.80
C ARG A 339 3.37 -16.02 -25.70
N ALA A 340 2.69 -16.82 -24.88
CA ALA A 340 3.34 -17.66 -23.88
C ALA A 340 4.22 -18.71 -24.55
N THR A 341 3.73 -19.34 -25.61
CA THR A 341 4.47 -20.29 -26.44
C THR A 341 5.67 -19.63 -27.13
N ASP A 342 5.48 -18.45 -27.74
CA ASP A 342 6.54 -17.71 -28.42
C ASP A 342 7.68 -17.30 -27.46
N LEU A 343 7.33 -16.99 -26.21
CA LEU A 343 8.29 -16.62 -25.17
C LEU A 343 8.91 -17.82 -24.44
N ASP A 344 8.48 -19.04 -24.75
CA ASP A 344 8.76 -20.25 -23.98
C ASP A 344 8.60 -20.01 -22.47
N ALA A 345 7.44 -19.46 -22.09
CA ALA A 345 7.23 -18.95 -20.74
C ALA A 345 5.78 -19.20 -20.25
N PRO A 346 5.55 -19.28 -18.93
CA PRO A 346 4.21 -19.48 -18.40
C PRO A 346 3.29 -18.30 -18.73
N PHE A 347 1.98 -18.55 -18.75
CA PHE A 347 0.92 -17.56 -19.01
C PHE A 347 1.10 -16.23 -18.24
N LYS A 348 1.54 -16.32 -16.97
CA LYS A 348 1.86 -15.14 -16.14
C LYS A 348 2.89 -14.22 -16.79
N THR A 349 3.91 -14.79 -17.41
CA THR A 349 4.96 -14.05 -18.12
C THR A 349 4.41 -13.38 -19.35
N ALA A 350 3.65 -14.09 -20.18
CA ALA A 350 3.00 -13.48 -21.34
C ALA A 350 2.12 -12.28 -20.94
N ALA A 351 1.31 -12.43 -19.89
CA ALA A 351 0.46 -11.35 -19.38
C ALA A 351 1.28 -10.14 -18.86
N MET A 352 2.41 -10.38 -18.18
CA MET A 352 3.30 -9.30 -17.73
C MET A 352 3.96 -8.57 -18.91
N TYR A 353 4.40 -9.31 -19.92
CA TYR A 353 5.02 -8.77 -21.12
C TYR A 353 4.03 -8.01 -22.00
N ASP A 354 2.76 -8.39 -21.99
CA ASP A 354 1.70 -7.60 -22.62
C ASP A 354 1.60 -6.19 -22.00
N ILE A 355 1.60 -6.06 -20.66
CA ILE A 355 1.63 -4.72 -20.03
C ILE A 355 2.92 -3.96 -20.38
N LEU A 356 4.07 -4.66 -20.44
CA LEU A 356 5.34 -4.04 -20.82
C LEU A 356 5.35 -3.52 -22.25
N ALA A 357 4.69 -4.23 -23.17
CA ALA A 357 4.52 -3.77 -24.53
C ALA A 357 3.76 -2.43 -24.56
N LEU A 358 2.71 -2.29 -23.74
CA LEU A 358 1.98 -1.03 -23.62
C LEU A 358 2.84 0.11 -23.06
N VAL A 359 3.63 -0.17 -22.01
CA VAL A 359 4.55 0.83 -21.42
C VAL A 359 5.52 1.36 -22.48
N ARG A 360 6.02 0.48 -23.36
CA ARG A 360 6.92 0.83 -24.47
C ARG A 360 6.20 1.61 -25.56
N GLU A 361 5.03 1.15 -25.98
CA GLU A 361 4.18 1.80 -26.99
C GLU A 361 3.86 3.24 -26.59
N ASP A 362 3.49 3.45 -25.32
CA ASP A 362 3.11 4.75 -24.78
C ASP A 362 4.32 5.60 -24.35
N ARG A 363 5.55 5.13 -24.60
CA ARG A 363 6.82 5.79 -24.25
C ARG A 363 6.91 6.21 -22.77
N VAL A 364 6.32 5.42 -21.87
CA VAL A 364 6.32 5.69 -20.43
C VAL A 364 7.65 5.26 -19.83
N ILE A 365 8.36 6.19 -19.18
CA ILE A 365 9.63 5.89 -18.51
C ILE A 365 9.34 5.07 -17.23
N PRO A 366 9.88 3.84 -17.10
CA PRO A 366 9.73 3.05 -15.88
C PRO A 366 10.40 3.74 -14.69
N GLY A 367 9.64 3.93 -13.60
CA GLY A 367 10.21 4.38 -12.34
C GLY A 367 10.89 3.23 -11.57
N VAL A 368 11.65 3.59 -10.53
CA VAL A 368 12.36 2.64 -9.64
C VAL A 368 11.45 1.49 -9.17
N ALA A 369 10.23 1.79 -8.73
CA ALA A 369 9.30 0.78 -8.24
C ALA A 369 8.89 -0.25 -9.31
N MET A 370 8.75 0.18 -10.57
CA MET A 370 8.45 -0.72 -11.68
C MET A 370 9.66 -1.57 -12.05
N LEU A 371 10.85 -0.96 -12.13
CA LEU A 371 12.08 -1.70 -12.40
C LEU A 371 12.38 -2.74 -11.32
N ASN A 372 12.16 -2.40 -10.04
CA ASN A 372 12.30 -3.32 -8.92
C ASN A 372 11.30 -4.49 -8.98
N LEU A 373 10.05 -4.22 -9.37
CA LEU A 373 9.06 -5.27 -9.61
C LEU A 373 9.52 -6.20 -10.74
N LEU A 374 9.94 -5.63 -11.87
CA LEU A 374 10.37 -6.39 -13.04
C LEU A 374 11.63 -7.19 -12.75
N ALA A 375 12.62 -6.61 -12.07
CA ALA A 375 13.81 -7.33 -11.65
C ALA A 375 13.47 -8.55 -10.77
N SER A 376 12.59 -8.37 -9.77
CA SER A 376 12.13 -9.48 -8.92
C SER A 376 11.39 -10.55 -9.75
N PHE A 377 10.58 -10.11 -10.71
CA PHE A 377 9.83 -11.00 -11.60
C PHE A 377 10.76 -11.80 -12.52
N GLU A 378 11.71 -11.15 -13.19
CA GLU A 378 12.68 -11.79 -14.08
C GLU A 378 13.60 -12.74 -13.30
N ALA A 379 14.01 -12.36 -12.09
CA ALA A 379 14.76 -13.24 -11.18
C ALA A 379 13.96 -14.49 -10.81
N GLY A 380 12.67 -14.33 -10.49
CA GLY A 380 11.76 -15.45 -10.22
C GLY A 380 11.52 -16.37 -11.42
N CYS A 381 11.69 -15.86 -12.65
CA CYS A 381 11.66 -16.66 -13.88
C CYS A 381 13.03 -17.25 -14.27
N GLY A 382 14.07 -17.13 -13.43
CA GLY A 382 15.42 -17.63 -13.73
C GLY A 382 16.20 -16.79 -14.75
N ARG A 383 15.69 -15.64 -15.19
CA ARG A 383 16.35 -14.74 -16.16
C ARG A 383 17.23 -13.72 -15.42
N LEU A 384 18.25 -14.21 -14.73
CA LEU A 384 19.09 -13.42 -13.84
C LEU A 384 19.84 -12.28 -14.52
N SER A 385 20.38 -12.49 -15.73
CA SER A 385 21.12 -11.46 -16.47
C SER A 385 20.26 -10.20 -16.71
N ARG A 386 18.99 -10.42 -17.09
CA ARG A 386 18.01 -9.35 -17.27
C ARG A 386 17.59 -8.71 -15.94
N ALA A 387 17.42 -9.52 -14.91
CA ALA A 387 17.08 -9.02 -13.58
C ALA A 387 18.19 -8.11 -13.00
N VAL A 388 19.45 -8.50 -13.18
CA VAL A 388 20.64 -7.70 -12.83
C VAL A 388 20.64 -6.38 -13.58
N ALA A 389 20.42 -6.39 -14.90
CA ALA A 389 20.35 -5.17 -15.70
C ALA A 389 19.27 -4.19 -15.21
N LEU A 390 18.08 -4.70 -14.87
CA LEU A 390 16.96 -3.90 -14.37
C LEU A 390 17.25 -3.27 -12.99
N VAL A 391 17.89 -4.01 -12.07
CA VAL A 391 18.28 -3.43 -10.76
C VAL A 391 19.38 -2.40 -10.91
N THR A 392 20.37 -2.66 -11.77
CA THR A 392 21.41 -1.67 -12.08
C THR A 392 20.77 -0.39 -12.63
N GLU A 393 19.79 -0.51 -13.53
CA GLU A 393 19.05 0.64 -14.03
C GLU A 393 18.28 1.37 -12.91
N ALA A 394 17.62 0.64 -12.01
CA ALA A 394 16.91 1.22 -10.87
C ALA A 394 17.85 2.02 -9.96
N CYS A 395 19.03 1.47 -9.63
CA CYS A 395 20.04 2.17 -8.85
C CYS A 395 20.63 3.39 -9.58
N LEU A 396 20.75 3.34 -10.90
CA LEU A 396 21.21 4.48 -11.70
C LEU A 396 20.20 5.63 -11.72
N LEU A 397 18.90 5.32 -11.83
CA LEU A 397 17.80 6.28 -11.76
C LEU A 397 17.78 7.07 -10.46
N GLU A 398 18.13 6.43 -9.35
CA GLU A 398 18.14 7.02 -8.01
C GLU A 398 19.24 8.08 -7.83
N ASN A 399 20.29 8.05 -8.67
CA ASN A 399 21.38 9.03 -8.67
C ASN A 399 21.02 10.33 -9.43
N GLY A 400 19.79 10.45 -9.94
CA GLY A 400 19.23 11.67 -10.52
C GLY A 400 18.81 11.54 -11.99
N PRO A 401 17.86 12.37 -12.45
CA PRO A 401 17.35 12.33 -13.83
C PRO A 401 18.41 12.73 -14.88
N ALA A 402 19.53 13.35 -14.51
CA ALA A 402 20.63 13.65 -15.43
C ALA A 402 21.30 12.37 -16.00
N ASN A 403 21.40 11.30 -15.21
CA ASN A 403 21.90 10.00 -15.67
C ASN A 403 20.88 9.27 -16.57
N VAL A 404 19.62 9.73 -16.58
CA VAL A 404 18.53 9.26 -17.44
C VAL A 404 18.53 10.02 -18.77
N ALA A 405 18.99 11.28 -18.81
CA ALA A 405 19.04 12.08 -20.04
C ALA A 405 19.96 11.48 -21.13
N GLN A 406 20.90 10.60 -20.76
CA GLN A 406 21.66 9.78 -21.71
C GLN A 406 20.78 8.80 -22.50
N ARG A 407 19.58 8.42 -22.00
CA ARG A 407 18.61 7.57 -22.71
C ARG A 407 18.07 8.19 -23.99
N THR A 408 17.93 9.51 -24.02
CA THR A 408 17.33 10.21 -25.16
C THR A 408 18.33 10.63 -26.22
N ARG A 409 19.65 10.53 -25.97
CA ARG A 409 20.67 11.06 -26.88
C ARG A 409 21.70 10.06 -27.41
N HIS A 410 22.00 8.94 -26.75
CA HIS A 410 23.04 8.03 -27.25
C HIS A 410 22.65 6.54 -27.22
N ALA A 411 22.07 6.09 -28.33
CA ALA A 411 22.11 4.69 -28.75
C ALA A 411 23.37 4.44 -29.59
N ARG A 412 24.55 4.43 -28.94
CA ARG A 412 25.84 3.84 -29.40
C ARG A 412 27.01 4.54 -28.71
N GLY A 413 27.97 3.75 -28.23
CA GLY A 413 29.36 4.18 -28.09
C GLY A 413 29.83 4.50 -26.67
N THR A 414 30.62 3.56 -26.13
CA THR A 414 31.92 3.75 -25.45
C THR A 414 32.07 4.82 -24.36
N GLY A 415 32.51 4.37 -23.19
CA GLY A 415 33.28 5.21 -22.27
C GLY A 415 32.93 4.99 -20.81
N ALA A 416 33.76 4.19 -20.14
CA ALA A 416 33.83 4.11 -18.69
C ALA A 416 34.06 5.52 -18.11
N THR A 417 32.97 6.20 -17.74
CA THR A 417 33.04 7.39 -16.88
C THR A 417 32.80 6.93 -15.45
N ALA A 418 33.73 7.29 -14.58
CA ALA A 418 33.86 6.79 -13.22
C ALA A 418 32.53 6.86 -12.45
N PHE A 419 32.00 5.68 -12.08
CA PHE A 419 30.86 5.50 -11.18
C PHE A 419 31.19 6.05 -9.78
N ARG A 420 31.08 7.36 -9.57
CA ARG A 420 31.18 7.96 -8.23
C ARG A 420 29.84 7.85 -7.51
N GLY A 421 29.74 6.82 -6.66
CA GLY A 421 28.74 6.71 -5.59
C GLY A 421 27.38 6.21 -6.06
N THR A 422 27.21 4.90 -6.11
CA THR A 422 25.88 4.29 -6.34
C THR A 422 25.03 4.45 -5.07
N ARG A 423 24.12 5.43 -5.03
CA ARG A 423 23.10 5.47 -3.98
C ARG A 423 22.09 4.37 -4.26
N VAL A 424 21.80 3.57 -3.23
CA VAL A 424 20.76 2.53 -3.29
C VAL A 424 19.62 2.97 -2.39
N HIS A 425 18.44 3.16 -2.97
CA HIS A 425 17.24 3.46 -2.24
C HIS A 425 16.77 2.19 -1.50
N ILE A 426 16.21 2.42 -0.33
CA ILE A 426 15.78 1.36 0.57
C ILE A 426 14.68 0.45 -0.05
N SER A 427 13.97 0.89 -1.10
CA SER A 427 13.03 0.05 -1.85
C SER A 427 13.68 -1.02 -2.72
N SER A 428 14.97 -0.87 -3.04
CA SER A 428 15.72 -1.77 -3.92
C SER A 428 16.36 -2.91 -3.14
N VAL A 429 16.47 -2.78 -1.81
CA VAL A 429 17.02 -3.79 -0.89
C VAL A 429 16.32 -5.16 -0.98
N PRO A 430 14.97 -5.26 -0.92
CA PRO A 430 14.30 -6.57 -1.06
C PRO A 430 14.63 -7.27 -2.38
N VAL A 431 14.75 -6.50 -3.47
CA VAL A 431 15.03 -7.06 -4.80
C VAL A 431 16.45 -7.61 -4.90
N LEU A 432 17.42 -6.92 -4.28
CA LEU A 432 18.80 -7.41 -4.20
C LEU A 432 18.88 -8.74 -3.44
N PHE A 433 18.10 -8.90 -2.37
CA PHE A 433 17.99 -10.21 -1.70
C PHE A 433 17.35 -11.26 -2.60
N THR A 434 16.25 -10.93 -3.30
CA THR A 434 15.61 -11.84 -4.26
C THR A 434 16.57 -12.29 -5.35
N LEU A 435 17.43 -11.40 -5.87
CA LEU A 435 18.47 -11.74 -6.84
C LEU A 435 19.48 -12.73 -6.26
N CYS A 436 19.96 -12.51 -5.03
CA CYS A 436 20.88 -13.43 -4.36
C CYS A 436 20.24 -14.81 -4.17
N ALA A 437 18.97 -14.86 -3.74
CA ALA A 437 18.23 -16.10 -3.56
C ALA A 437 18.03 -16.84 -4.89
N ALA A 438 17.64 -16.12 -5.94
CA ALA A 438 17.44 -16.70 -7.28
C ALA A 438 18.76 -17.20 -7.89
N HIS A 439 19.85 -16.46 -7.72
CA HIS A 439 21.18 -16.89 -8.16
C HIS A 439 21.63 -18.17 -7.46
N ALA A 440 21.52 -18.22 -6.14
CA ALA A 440 21.83 -19.43 -5.39
C ALA A 440 20.99 -20.62 -5.89
N ARG A 441 19.67 -20.45 -6.07
CA ARG A 441 18.82 -21.52 -6.59
C ARG A 441 19.20 -21.98 -8.00
N GLN A 442 19.63 -21.08 -8.88
CA GLN A 442 20.07 -21.44 -10.24
C GLN A 442 21.39 -22.22 -10.23
N VAL A 443 22.34 -21.82 -9.38
CA VAL A 443 23.62 -22.52 -9.24
C VAL A 443 23.44 -23.91 -8.58
N HIS A 444 22.44 -24.06 -7.71
CA HIS A 444 22.29 -25.26 -6.87
C HIS A 444 21.10 -26.17 -7.23
N GLY A 445 20.21 -25.76 -8.14
CA GLY A 445 19.14 -26.63 -8.68
C GLY A 445 19.68 -27.90 -9.37
N SER A 446 20.98 -27.94 -9.65
CA SER A 446 21.73 -29.08 -10.18
C SER A 446 22.39 -29.98 -9.12
N GLN A 447 22.52 -29.57 -7.84
CA GLN A 447 23.12 -30.38 -6.76
C GLN A 447 22.54 -30.01 -5.36
N PRO A 448 21.54 -30.75 -4.85
CA PRO A 448 20.85 -30.42 -3.60
C PRO A 448 21.58 -30.82 -2.30
N ALA A 449 22.78 -31.38 -2.37
CA ALA A 449 23.31 -32.24 -1.29
C ALA A 449 24.45 -31.66 -0.43
N HIS A 450 24.76 -30.35 -0.48
CA HIS A 450 25.93 -29.82 0.26
C HIS A 450 25.54 -28.74 1.28
N ASP A 451 25.76 -29.06 2.56
CA ASP A 451 25.57 -28.19 3.75
C ASP A 451 26.63 -27.07 3.89
N ARG A 452 27.56 -26.95 2.94
CA ARG A 452 28.51 -25.85 2.94
C ARG A 452 27.83 -24.55 2.53
N ARG A 453 28.24 -23.46 3.19
CA ARG A 453 27.88 -22.09 2.79
C ARG A 453 28.29 -21.87 1.34
N LEU A 454 27.36 -21.34 0.57
CA LEU A 454 27.52 -21.24 -0.87
C LEU A 454 28.05 -19.86 -1.25
N PRO A 455 29.14 -19.77 -2.04
CA PRO A 455 29.54 -18.50 -2.62
C PRO A 455 28.45 -18.07 -3.60
N CYS A 456 27.77 -16.97 -3.28
CA CYS A 456 26.76 -16.36 -4.13
C CYS A 456 27.28 -14.99 -4.56
N GLU A 457 27.72 -14.88 -5.82
CA GLU A 457 28.22 -13.66 -6.44
C GLU A 457 27.30 -13.29 -7.61
N VAL A 458 26.23 -12.56 -7.29
CA VAL A 458 25.20 -12.15 -8.27
C VAL A 458 25.77 -11.25 -9.36
N PHE A 459 26.76 -10.43 -9.00
CA PHE A 459 27.37 -9.45 -9.87
C PHE A 459 28.82 -9.84 -10.14
N PRO A 460 29.31 -9.72 -11.40
CA PRO A 460 30.73 -9.86 -11.70
C PRO A 460 31.57 -8.92 -10.83
N SER A 461 32.78 -9.31 -10.44
CA SER A 461 33.68 -8.48 -9.62
C SER A 461 33.95 -7.09 -10.21
N SER A 462 33.89 -6.95 -11.53
CA SER A 462 34.02 -5.69 -12.27
C SER A 462 32.77 -4.79 -12.23
N HIS A 463 31.63 -5.30 -11.76
CA HIS A 463 30.36 -4.58 -11.74
C HIS A 463 30.28 -3.62 -10.54
N PRO A 464 29.78 -2.38 -10.71
CA PRO A 464 29.77 -1.36 -9.64
C PRO A 464 28.95 -1.75 -8.40
N LEU A 465 28.00 -2.68 -8.54
CA LEU A 465 27.21 -3.20 -7.43
C LEU A 465 27.83 -4.41 -6.72
N ALA A 466 28.93 -5.00 -7.21
CA ALA A 466 29.51 -6.23 -6.64
C ALA A 466 29.95 -6.05 -5.18
N ALA A 467 30.65 -4.96 -4.86
CA ALA A 467 31.08 -4.69 -3.49
C ALA A 467 29.92 -4.35 -2.54
N LEU A 468 28.84 -3.75 -3.06
CA LEU A 468 27.72 -3.26 -2.26
C LEU A 468 26.60 -4.29 -2.08
N ALA A 469 26.40 -5.15 -3.07
CA ALA A 469 25.26 -6.05 -3.18
C ALA A 469 25.58 -7.40 -3.84
N GLY A 470 26.86 -7.76 -3.94
CA GLY A 470 27.30 -9.05 -4.51
C GLY A 470 26.86 -10.28 -3.72
N THR A 471 26.70 -10.15 -2.40
CA THR A 471 26.34 -11.24 -1.49
C THR A 471 25.17 -10.85 -0.57
N PRO A 472 24.40 -11.84 -0.05
CA PRO A 472 23.36 -11.57 0.94
C PRO A 472 23.84 -10.77 2.15
N ARG A 473 25.04 -11.08 2.68
CA ARG A 473 25.62 -10.34 3.83
C ARG A 473 25.96 -8.89 3.47
N ALA A 474 26.44 -8.61 2.25
CA ALA A 474 26.70 -7.25 1.80
C ALA A 474 25.40 -6.43 1.70
N VAL A 475 24.34 -7.02 1.15
CA VAL A 475 23.00 -6.40 1.08
C VAL A 475 22.44 -6.14 2.49
N LEU A 476 22.63 -7.06 3.44
CA LEU A 476 22.18 -6.86 4.81
C LEU A 476 22.92 -5.70 5.51
N ARG A 477 24.24 -5.60 5.36
CA ARG A 477 25.02 -4.45 5.88
C ARG A 477 24.57 -3.14 5.25
N LEU A 478 24.27 -3.14 3.95
CA LEU A 478 23.70 -1.97 3.28
C LEU A 478 22.34 -1.58 3.88
N CYS A 479 21.45 -2.56 4.09
CA CYS A 479 20.15 -2.35 4.71
C CYS A 479 20.28 -1.70 6.10
N GLN A 480 21.17 -2.21 6.93
CA GLN A 480 21.41 -1.67 8.27
C GLN A 480 21.95 -0.25 8.25
N ARG A 481 22.89 0.06 7.36
CA ARG A 481 23.40 1.44 7.19
C ARG A 481 22.29 2.40 6.77
N LEU A 482 21.40 1.98 5.86
CA LEU A 482 20.25 2.79 5.43
C LEU A 482 19.21 2.99 6.53
N VAL A 483 19.05 2.00 7.40
CA VAL A 483 18.20 2.06 8.60
C VAL A 483 18.81 2.96 9.68
N GLN A 484 20.12 2.96 9.85
CA GLN A 484 20.78 3.76 10.89
C GLN A 484 20.94 5.24 10.51
N SER A 485 21.01 5.58 9.22
CA SER A 485 21.31 6.94 8.75
C SER A 485 20.13 7.93 8.75
N SER A 486 18.92 7.51 9.12
CA SER A 486 17.70 8.31 8.89
C SER A 486 16.67 8.17 10.04
N ALA A 487 16.87 8.91 11.14
CA ALA A 487 16.12 8.71 12.39
C ALA A 487 14.57 8.84 12.29
N THR A 488 14.04 9.69 11.41
CA THR A 488 12.58 9.96 11.30
C THR A 488 11.86 9.23 10.15
N SER A 489 12.55 8.90 9.06
CA SER A 489 11.98 8.18 7.91
C SER A 489 12.08 6.66 8.07
N VAL A 490 13.06 6.17 8.84
CA VAL A 490 13.30 4.73 9.03
C VAL A 490 12.23 4.05 9.85
N THR A 491 11.74 4.65 10.94
CA THR A 491 10.65 4.04 11.73
C THR A 491 9.39 3.89 10.90
N LYS A 492 9.12 4.86 10.01
CA LYS A 492 8.00 4.78 9.05
C LYS A 492 8.24 3.68 8.01
N TYR A 493 9.46 3.55 7.51
CA TYR A 493 9.82 2.51 6.54
C TYR A 493 9.77 1.10 7.16
N ILE A 494 10.40 0.88 8.31
CA ILE A 494 10.39 -0.40 9.03
C ILE A 494 8.95 -0.82 9.33
N ARG A 495 8.11 0.11 9.84
CA ARG A 495 6.69 -0.18 10.08
C ARG A 495 5.93 -0.57 8.80
N ALA A 496 6.27 0.03 7.66
CA ALA A 496 5.55 -0.19 6.41
C ALA A 496 6.08 -1.38 5.59
N LYS A 497 7.37 -1.68 5.67
CA LYS A 497 8.10 -2.57 4.75
C LYS A 497 9.11 -3.50 5.42
N GLY A 498 9.36 -3.36 6.72
CA GLY A 498 10.32 -4.16 7.48
C GLY A 498 10.09 -5.66 7.31
N MET A 499 8.84 -6.11 7.41
CA MET A 499 8.47 -7.51 7.19
C MET A 499 8.90 -8.04 5.82
N ASN A 500 8.71 -7.26 4.74
CA ASN A 500 9.09 -7.68 3.39
C ASN A 500 10.61 -7.76 3.21
N VAL A 501 11.33 -6.81 3.81
CA VAL A 501 12.81 -6.78 3.76
C VAL A 501 13.39 -7.96 4.52
N LEU A 502 12.93 -8.20 5.75
CA LEU A 502 13.42 -9.29 6.59
C LEU A 502 13.06 -10.65 6.00
N ASN A 503 11.85 -10.82 5.44
CA ASN A 503 11.47 -12.05 4.75
C ASN A 503 12.38 -12.33 3.53
N ALA A 504 12.69 -11.30 2.73
CA ALA A 504 13.60 -11.45 1.59
C ALA A 504 15.04 -11.75 2.03
N ALA A 505 15.51 -11.09 3.11
CA ALA A 505 16.82 -11.34 3.68
C ALA A 505 16.94 -12.78 4.20
N LEU A 506 15.94 -13.25 4.95
CA LEU A 506 15.89 -14.62 5.48
C LEU A 506 15.92 -15.64 4.34
N ASP A 507 15.10 -15.44 3.32
CA ASP A 507 15.05 -16.31 2.13
C ASP A 507 16.40 -16.37 1.41
N ALA A 508 17.09 -15.23 1.23
CA ALA A 508 18.41 -15.18 0.61
C ALA A 508 19.50 -15.88 1.44
N MET A 509 19.47 -15.74 2.78
CA MET A 509 20.43 -16.41 3.67
C MET A 509 20.21 -17.92 3.68
N LEU A 510 18.95 -18.37 3.75
CA LEU A 510 18.60 -19.78 3.69
C LEU A 510 18.93 -20.41 2.33
N ALA A 511 18.72 -19.68 1.22
CA ALA A 511 19.05 -20.13 -0.12
C ALA A 511 20.57 -20.31 -0.34
N THR A 512 21.41 -19.62 0.44
CA THR A 512 22.88 -19.67 0.36
C THR A 512 23.53 -20.52 1.46
N ASN A 513 22.74 -21.25 2.25
CA ASN A 513 23.19 -22.01 3.43
C ASN A 513 23.95 -21.14 4.45
N ASP A 514 23.62 -19.85 4.53
CA ASP A 514 24.21 -18.93 5.51
C ASP A 514 23.39 -18.95 6.82
N TRP A 515 23.48 -20.06 7.55
CA TRP A 515 22.70 -20.28 8.79
C TRP A 515 22.93 -19.21 9.85
N GLN A 516 24.17 -18.72 9.98
CA GLN A 516 24.51 -17.62 10.88
C GLN A 516 23.84 -16.32 10.44
N GLY A 517 23.83 -16.03 9.13
CA GLY A 517 23.12 -14.89 8.56
C GLY A 517 21.61 -14.99 8.77
N ALA A 518 21.02 -16.18 8.58
CA ALA A 518 19.60 -16.43 8.81
C ALA A 518 19.22 -16.23 10.28
N TRP A 519 20.02 -16.75 11.21
CA TRP A 519 19.83 -16.53 12.65
C TRP A 519 19.86 -15.05 13.02
N TYR A 520 20.83 -14.31 12.49
CA TYR A 520 20.92 -12.88 12.71
C TYR A 520 19.69 -12.13 12.18
N VAL A 521 19.16 -12.52 11.01
CA VAL A 521 17.91 -11.95 10.48
C VAL A 521 16.72 -12.24 11.39
N LEU A 522 16.62 -13.43 11.99
CA LEU A 522 15.58 -13.76 12.96
C LEU A 522 15.66 -12.86 14.21
N GLN A 523 16.86 -12.56 14.70
CA GLN A 523 17.04 -11.59 15.79
C GLN A 523 16.58 -10.17 15.40
N LEU A 524 16.74 -9.78 14.13
CA LEU A 524 16.27 -8.48 13.63
C LEU A 524 14.75 -8.33 13.66
N TYR A 525 13.96 -9.40 13.57
CA TYR A 525 12.49 -9.31 13.76
C TYR A 525 12.15 -8.74 15.14
N GLY A 526 12.80 -9.26 16.19
CA GLY A 526 12.64 -8.77 17.57
C GLY A 526 13.15 -7.34 17.72
N GLN A 527 14.37 -7.05 17.24
CA GLN A 527 14.96 -5.71 17.35
C GLN A 527 14.16 -4.63 16.62
N TRP A 528 13.53 -4.97 15.49
CA TRP A 528 12.75 -4.02 14.69
C TRP A 528 11.27 -4.01 15.06
N ASN A 529 10.86 -4.81 16.05
CA ASN A 529 9.48 -5.00 16.47
C ASN A 529 8.55 -5.35 15.28
N VAL A 530 9.01 -6.30 14.46
CA VAL A 530 8.28 -6.85 13.32
C VAL A 530 7.86 -8.26 13.67
N GLU A 531 6.57 -8.56 13.61
CA GLU A 531 6.07 -9.93 13.83
C GLU A 531 6.35 -10.81 12.60
N PRO A 532 6.90 -12.03 12.79
CA PRO A 532 6.96 -13.04 11.74
C PRO A 532 5.57 -13.37 11.19
N ASN A 533 5.48 -13.75 9.91
CA ASN A 533 4.22 -14.13 9.29
C ASN A 533 4.27 -15.56 8.73
N ALA A 534 3.16 -16.02 8.17
CA ALA A 534 3.05 -17.35 7.55
C ALA A 534 4.15 -17.62 6.49
N TRP A 535 4.60 -16.58 5.77
CA TRP A 535 5.70 -16.73 4.82
C TRP A 535 7.04 -17.00 5.51
N THR A 536 7.34 -16.31 6.62
CA THR A 536 8.54 -16.56 7.42
C THR A 536 8.59 -18.03 7.87
N GLN A 537 7.46 -18.54 8.35
CA GLN A 537 7.31 -19.95 8.77
C GLN A 537 7.50 -20.90 7.59
N LEU A 538 6.87 -20.61 6.45
CA LEU A 538 6.97 -21.43 5.25
C LEU A 538 8.42 -21.49 4.71
N ALA A 539 9.14 -20.37 4.70
CA ALA A 539 10.53 -20.30 4.24
C ALA A 539 11.44 -21.17 5.12
N LEU A 540 11.29 -21.09 6.44
CA LEU A 540 12.01 -21.94 7.40
C LEU A 540 11.64 -23.41 7.20
N TRP A 541 10.34 -23.73 7.18
CA TRP A 541 9.85 -25.10 7.01
C TRP A 541 10.37 -25.73 5.72
N ARG A 542 10.26 -25.05 4.58
CA ARG A 542 10.75 -25.53 3.28
C ARG A 542 12.23 -25.86 3.31
N ARG A 543 13.06 -25.07 4.01
CA ARG A 543 14.49 -25.34 4.07
C ARG A 543 14.78 -26.51 5.03
N LEU A 544 14.15 -26.52 6.19
CA LEU A 544 14.39 -27.55 7.20
C LEU A 544 13.87 -28.93 6.74
N SER A 545 12.74 -28.98 6.02
CA SER A 545 12.20 -30.22 5.47
C SER A 545 13.09 -30.84 4.38
N THR A 546 13.96 -30.05 3.75
CA THR A 546 14.92 -30.54 2.75
C THR A 546 16.22 -31.05 3.34
N LEU A 547 16.46 -30.86 4.65
CA LEU A 547 17.57 -31.48 5.34
C LEU A 547 17.18 -32.94 5.59
N SER A 548 17.73 -33.85 4.80
CA SER A 548 17.49 -35.29 4.93
C SER A 548 17.76 -35.76 6.36
N HIS A 549 16.82 -36.51 6.96
CA HIS A 549 17.02 -37.32 8.18
C HIS A 549 17.99 -38.51 7.96
N GLY A 550 18.93 -38.36 7.03
CA GLY A 550 19.91 -39.40 6.72
C GLY A 550 20.84 -39.59 7.91
N ALA A 551 21.05 -40.86 8.28
CA ALA A 551 22.04 -41.26 9.27
C ALA A 551 23.41 -40.66 8.90
N ALA A 552 23.81 -39.59 9.58
CA ALA A 552 25.05 -38.88 9.30
C ALA A 552 25.78 -38.57 10.61
N SER A 553 26.96 -39.18 10.71
CA SER A 553 28.03 -38.99 11.69
C SER A 553 27.99 -37.69 12.51
N GLY A 554 27.88 -37.83 13.84
CA GLY A 554 28.49 -37.05 14.93
C GLY A 554 28.33 -35.51 14.98
N GLY A 555 28.60 -34.79 13.90
CA GLY A 555 28.44 -33.33 13.83
C GLY A 555 27.08 -32.87 13.30
N HIS A 556 26.35 -33.77 12.63
CA HIS A 556 25.06 -33.49 11.97
C HIS A 556 23.90 -33.35 12.97
N GLU A 557 23.92 -34.15 14.05
CA GLU A 557 22.91 -34.07 15.11
C GLU A 557 22.93 -32.71 15.80
N HIS A 558 24.10 -32.13 16.09
CA HIS A 558 24.16 -30.86 16.80
C HIS A 558 23.59 -29.68 16.02
N ALA A 559 23.77 -29.61 14.70
CA ALA A 559 23.27 -28.49 13.88
C ALA A 559 21.77 -28.62 13.57
N LEU A 560 21.28 -29.83 13.32
CA LEU A 560 19.86 -30.13 13.16
C LEU A 560 19.10 -30.03 14.48
N GLN A 561 19.69 -30.48 15.60
CA GLN A 561 19.17 -30.23 16.94
C GLN A 561 19.23 -28.74 17.27
N HIS A 562 20.26 -27.99 16.89
CA HIS A 562 20.27 -26.54 17.10
C HIS A 562 19.20 -25.84 16.27
N ALA A 563 18.99 -26.23 15.01
CA ALA A 563 17.96 -25.65 14.15
C ALA A 563 16.54 -26.05 14.59
N GLY A 564 16.36 -27.29 15.04
CA GLY A 564 15.14 -27.80 15.66
C GLY A 564 14.83 -27.14 16.99
N MET A 565 15.83 -27.01 17.88
CA MET A 565 15.73 -26.23 19.12
C MET A 565 15.49 -24.75 18.85
N VAL A 566 16.06 -24.17 17.79
CA VAL A 566 15.79 -22.79 17.38
C VAL A 566 14.35 -22.64 16.90
N LEU A 567 13.82 -23.63 16.15
CA LEU A 567 12.43 -23.62 15.73
C LEU A 567 11.50 -23.78 16.93
N GLU A 568 11.78 -24.73 17.83
CA GLU A 568 11.04 -24.93 19.07
C GLU A 568 11.12 -23.71 19.98
N GLN A 569 12.29 -23.11 20.19
CA GLN A 569 12.44 -21.90 21.01
C GLN A 569 11.75 -20.69 20.39
N VAL A 570 11.79 -20.52 19.07
CA VAL A 570 11.09 -19.42 18.38
C VAL A 570 9.57 -19.64 18.40
N LEU A 571 9.10 -20.88 18.25
CA LEU A 571 7.67 -21.22 18.31
C LEU A 571 7.12 -21.17 19.75
N GLN A 572 7.89 -21.66 20.73
CA GLN A 572 7.55 -21.62 22.17
C GLN A 572 7.60 -20.21 22.74
N ALA A 573 8.62 -19.39 22.40
CA ALA A 573 8.70 -18.00 22.83
C ALA A 573 7.58 -17.11 22.27
N GLN A 574 6.90 -17.57 21.22
CA GLN A 574 5.76 -16.88 20.61
C GLN A 574 4.40 -17.51 20.95
N GLY A 575 4.36 -18.59 21.74
CA GLY A 575 3.12 -19.23 22.19
C GLY A 575 2.28 -19.86 21.07
N LEU A 576 2.90 -20.23 19.94
CA LEU A 576 2.20 -20.77 18.78
C LEU A 576 2.34 -22.29 18.70
N PRO A 577 1.25 -23.06 18.58
CA PRO A 577 1.32 -24.51 18.39
C PRO A 577 1.92 -24.84 17.01
N LEU A 578 2.73 -25.90 16.96
CA LEU A 578 3.23 -26.48 15.71
C LEU A 578 2.03 -26.81 14.80
N PRO A 579 2.00 -26.37 13.53
CA PRO A 579 0.92 -26.73 12.63
C PRO A 579 0.94 -28.25 12.42
N ASN A 580 -0.16 -28.90 12.80
CA ASN A 580 -0.36 -30.32 12.60
C ASN A 580 -0.28 -30.60 11.10
N THR A 581 0.58 -31.53 10.70
CA THR A 581 0.99 -31.83 9.31
C THR A 581 -0.19 -32.12 8.37
N ASN A 582 -1.33 -32.53 8.91
CA ASN A 582 -2.54 -32.83 8.14
C ASN A 582 -3.43 -31.60 7.84
N VAL A 583 -3.27 -30.47 8.54
CA VAL A 583 -4.13 -29.29 8.36
C VAL A 583 -3.53 -28.28 7.38
N ALA A 584 -2.20 -28.12 7.36
CA ALA A 584 -1.52 -27.16 6.47
C ALA A 584 -1.54 -27.56 4.99
N LEU A 585 -1.72 -28.85 4.69
CA LEU A 585 -1.91 -29.35 3.31
C LEU A 585 -3.35 -29.16 2.80
N GLY A 586 -4.34 -29.08 3.70
CA GLY A 586 -5.75 -28.87 3.34
C GLY A 586 -6.04 -27.44 2.85
N ASP A 587 -5.41 -26.44 3.46
CA ASP A 587 -5.70 -25.02 3.20
C ASP A 587 -4.85 -24.40 2.07
N ILE A 588 -3.82 -25.10 1.57
CA ILE A 588 -2.96 -24.61 0.47
C ILE A 588 -3.34 -25.24 -0.88
N VAL A 589 -4.13 -26.32 -0.86
CA VAL A 589 -4.65 -26.98 -2.07
C VAL A 589 -6.07 -26.48 -2.46
N GLN A 590 -6.73 -25.67 -1.62
CA GLN A 590 -7.89 -24.84 -2.01
C GLN A 590 -7.46 -23.40 -2.33
#